data_AF-A0AAV4QQ43-F1
#
_entry.id   AF-A0AAV4QQ43-F1
#
_cell.length_a   1.000
_cell.length_b   1.000
_cell.length_c   1.000
_cell.angle_alpha   90.00
_cell.angle_beta   90.00
_cell.angle_gamma   90.00
#
_symmetry.space_group_name_H-M   'P 1'
#
loop_
_entity.id
_entity.type
_entity.pdbx_description
1 polymer ?
#
loop_
_entity_poly.entity_id
_entity_poly.type
_entity_poly.pdbx_seq_one_letter_code
_entity_poly.pdbx_strand_id
1 'polypeptide(L)'
;MLLSSNAGPDELKKLVRGGVPEKLRGRVWSALYRMKVHDMREAKGPNYFQNLCSRTAEAEIPENHKRQISLDLLRTMPNNIQFCDRNSEGIQKMQSVLHAFCLHNPQLGYCQGMNFLVGMMLLFVDAEDAFWCLVAIVERYFPSSYFDQNLIGAQADQELLKDLLRNKLPKISAHLAALDIELSTVTLNWFLSLFIDSVPIEAGKAFSHQRQAELVE
;
A
#
# COMPACT_ATOMS: atom_id res chain seq x y z
N MET A 1 0.99 25.87 -9.92
CA MET A 1 -0.12 25.58 -8.99
C MET A 1 0.42 24.91 -7.74
N LEU A 2 1.05 25.71 -6.89
CA LEU A 2 1.32 25.30 -5.51
C LEU A 2 -0.04 25.30 -4.80
N LEU A 3 -0.34 24.25 -4.03
CA LEU A 3 -1.51 24.19 -3.17
C LEU A 3 -1.55 25.49 -2.35
N SER A 4 -2.42 26.43 -2.74
CA SER A 4 -2.73 27.58 -1.91
C SER A 4 -3.23 27.03 -0.59
N SER A 5 -2.75 27.62 0.50
CA SER A 5 -2.89 27.23 1.90
C SER A 5 -4.34 27.13 2.44
N ASN A 6 -5.35 26.99 1.57
CA ASN A 6 -6.77 26.93 1.92
C ASN A 6 -7.62 26.07 0.96
N ALA A 7 -7.04 25.06 0.29
CA ALA A 7 -7.88 24.08 -0.39
C ALA A 7 -8.66 23.27 0.67
N GLY A 8 -9.96 23.49 0.77
CA GLY A 8 -10.82 22.74 1.67
C GLY A 8 -10.81 21.23 1.36
N PRO A 9 -11.28 20.37 2.30
CA PRO A 9 -11.23 18.92 2.14
C PRO A 9 -11.86 18.40 0.83
N ASP A 10 -12.89 19.07 0.32
CA ASP A 10 -13.59 18.66 -0.90
C ASP A 10 -12.83 19.03 -2.18
N GLU A 11 -12.16 20.19 -2.20
CA GLU A 11 -11.30 20.57 -3.31
C GLU A 11 -10.08 19.65 -3.38
N LEU A 12 -9.48 19.32 -2.23
CA LEU A 12 -8.39 18.34 -2.17
C LEU A 12 -8.83 16.97 -2.69
N LYS A 13 -10.00 16.47 -2.28
CA LYS A 13 -10.57 15.21 -2.79
C LYS A 13 -10.77 15.26 -4.30
N LYS A 14 -11.28 16.38 -4.83
CA LYS A 14 -11.49 16.57 -6.28
C LYS A 14 -10.17 16.50 -7.05
N LEU A 15 -9.15 17.22 -6.58
CA LEU A 15 -7.81 17.22 -7.19
C LEU A 15 -7.16 15.82 -7.15
N VAL A 16 -7.24 15.12 -6.02
CA VAL A 16 -6.68 13.76 -5.88
C VAL A 16 -7.40 12.78 -6.81
N ARG A 17 -8.73 12.86 -6.93
CA ARG A 17 -9.51 12.02 -7.86
C ARG A 17 -9.24 12.31 -9.34
N GLY A 18 -8.76 13.51 -9.66
CA GLY A 18 -8.26 13.86 -10.99
C GLY A 18 -6.89 13.26 -11.32
N GLY A 19 -6.21 12.69 -10.32
CA GLY A 19 -4.87 12.15 -10.44
C GLY A 19 -3.80 13.13 -9.97
N VAL A 20 -2.83 12.62 -9.20
CA VAL A 20 -1.69 13.42 -8.74
C VAL A 20 -0.55 13.28 -9.78
N PRO A 21 -0.06 14.41 -10.35
CA PRO A 21 1.07 14.38 -11.28
C PRO A 21 2.28 13.70 -10.67
N GLU A 22 2.98 12.89 -11.46
CA GLU A 22 4.08 12.02 -10.99
C GLU A 22 5.14 12.78 -10.16
N LYS A 23 5.59 13.93 -10.66
CA LYS A 23 6.57 14.81 -9.99
C LYS A 23 6.10 15.38 -8.65
N LEU A 24 4.80 15.35 -8.38
CA LEU A 24 4.19 15.86 -7.15
C LEU A 24 3.78 14.75 -6.18
N ARG A 25 3.81 13.47 -6.60
CA ARG A 25 3.32 12.33 -5.80
C ARG A 25 4.03 12.24 -4.46
N GLY A 26 5.36 12.23 -4.45
CA GLY A 26 6.14 12.19 -3.20
C GLY A 26 5.68 13.27 -2.22
N ARG A 27 5.66 14.53 -2.65
CA ARG A 27 5.25 15.65 -1.78
C ARG A 27 3.80 15.57 -1.30
N VAL A 28 2.86 15.27 -2.21
CA VAL A 28 1.42 15.24 -1.88
C VAL A 28 1.10 14.05 -0.99
N TRP A 29 1.58 12.85 -1.33
CA TRP A 29 1.35 11.64 -0.53
C TRP A 29 2.00 11.77 0.84
N SER A 30 3.23 12.30 0.92
CA SER A 30 3.87 12.63 2.20
C SER A 30 3.03 13.54 3.07
N ALA A 31 2.46 14.61 2.52
CA ALA A 31 1.57 15.46 3.30
C ALA A 31 0.35 14.68 3.83
N LEU A 32 -0.26 13.82 3.01
CA LEU A 32 -1.46 13.06 3.39
C LEU A 32 -1.19 12.05 4.52
N TYR A 33 -0.19 11.17 4.38
CA TYR A 33 0.06 10.16 5.42
C TYR A 33 0.68 10.79 6.67
N ARG A 34 1.55 11.82 6.56
CA ARG A 34 2.15 12.47 7.73
C ARG A 34 1.10 13.14 8.63
N MET A 35 0.02 13.69 8.05
CA MET A 35 -1.10 14.19 8.86
C MET A 35 -1.79 13.07 9.67
N LYS A 36 -1.84 11.84 9.14
CA LYS A 36 -2.49 10.71 9.83
C LYS A 36 -1.66 10.09 10.94
N VAL A 37 -0.34 10.22 10.88
CA VAL A 37 0.58 9.67 11.89
C VAL A 37 1.28 10.76 12.71
N HIS A 38 0.82 12.01 12.64
CA HIS A 38 1.48 13.14 13.29
C HIS A 38 1.68 12.93 14.79
N ASP A 39 0.60 12.58 15.49
CA ASP A 39 0.58 12.26 16.92
C ASP A 39 1.57 11.14 17.27
N MET A 40 1.62 10.09 16.46
CA MET A 40 2.52 8.96 16.69
C MET A 40 3.98 9.33 16.44
N ARG A 41 4.26 10.14 15.41
CA ARG A 41 5.62 10.62 15.13
C ARG A 41 6.13 11.51 16.25
N GLU A 42 5.29 12.40 16.78
CA GLU A 42 5.63 13.21 17.95
C GLU A 42 5.89 12.34 19.19
N ALA A 43 5.02 11.36 19.45
CA ALA A 43 5.15 10.48 20.61
C ALA A 43 6.39 9.58 20.56
N LYS A 44 6.78 9.09 19.37
CA LYS A 44 7.96 8.25 19.19
C LYS A 44 9.27 9.05 19.13
N GLY A 45 9.19 10.34 18.79
CA GLY A 45 10.32 11.24 18.73
C GLY A 45 11.22 11.05 17.49
N PRO A 46 12.28 11.87 17.39
CA PRO A 46 13.21 11.82 16.27
C PRO A 46 14.01 10.52 16.24
N ASN A 47 14.48 10.14 15.05
CA ASN A 47 15.32 8.96 14.81
C ASN A 47 14.64 7.60 15.14
N TYR A 48 13.31 7.58 15.32
CA TYR A 48 12.60 6.35 15.69
C TYR A 48 12.83 5.22 14.68
N PHE A 49 12.70 5.50 13.38
CA PHE A 49 12.94 4.53 12.31
C PHE A 49 14.40 4.01 12.31
N GLN A 50 15.37 4.90 12.48
CA GLN A 50 16.80 4.58 12.52
C GLN A 50 17.11 3.67 13.72
N ASN A 51 16.50 3.94 14.88
CA ASN A 51 16.60 3.10 16.08
C ASN A 51 15.95 1.72 15.89
N LEU A 52 14.85 1.62 15.13
CA LEU A 52 14.30 0.33 14.75
C LEU A 52 15.27 -0.42 13.83
N CYS A 53 15.81 0.24 12.81
CA CYS A 53 16.76 -0.33 11.87
C CYS A 53 18.01 -0.89 12.55
N SER A 54 18.62 -0.17 13.49
CA SER A 54 19.80 -0.64 14.21
C SER A 54 19.54 -1.92 15.01
N ARG A 55 18.33 -2.07 15.57
CA ARG A 55 17.91 -3.25 16.33
C ARG A 55 17.58 -4.47 15.45
N THR A 56 17.38 -4.30 14.14
CA THR A 56 17.02 -5.42 13.26
C THR A 56 18.12 -6.49 13.16
N ALA A 57 19.39 -6.11 13.36
CA ALA A 57 20.54 -7.00 13.27
C ALA A 57 20.69 -7.94 14.49
N GLU A 58 20.17 -7.56 15.67
CA GLU A 58 20.39 -8.26 16.94
C GLU A 58 19.22 -9.21 17.34
N ALA A 59 18.16 -9.22 16.52
CA ALA A 59 17.04 -10.17 16.46
C ALA A 59 16.01 -10.19 17.62
N GLU A 60 14.88 -9.49 17.39
CA GLU A 60 13.57 -9.72 18.03
C GLU A 60 12.44 -10.02 17.01
N ILE A 61 12.73 -10.03 15.69
CA ILE A 61 11.72 -10.36 14.66
C ILE A 61 11.58 -11.88 14.53
N PRO A 62 10.37 -12.44 14.67
CA PRO A 62 10.12 -13.87 14.45
C PRO A 62 10.58 -14.36 13.08
N GLU A 63 11.19 -15.56 13.04
CA GLU A 63 11.85 -16.10 11.85
C GLU A 63 10.90 -16.33 10.67
N ASN A 64 9.63 -16.61 10.95
CA ASN A 64 8.58 -16.74 9.92
C ASN A 64 8.39 -15.42 9.13
N HIS A 65 8.39 -14.26 9.80
CA HIS A 65 8.25 -12.97 9.11
C HIS A 65 9.50 -12.65 8.30
N LYS A 66 10.71 -12.88 8.85
CA LYS A 66 11.97 -12.68 8.10
C LYS A 66 12.01 -13.53 6.83
N ARG A 67 11.63 -14.81 6.94
CA ARG A 67 11.57 -15.73 5.80
C ARG A 67 10.58 -15.24 4.76
N GLN A 68 9.37 -14.87 5.17
CA GLN A 68 8.34 -14.40 4.23
C GLN A 68 8.77 -13.11 3.52
N ILE A 69 9.31 -12.14 4.26
CA ILE A 69 9.87 -10.91 3.68
C ILE A 69 10.94 -11.27 2.64
N SER A 70 11.91 -12.13 2.98
CA SER A 70 12.97 -12.50 2.03
C SER A 70 12.46 -13.15 0.75
N LEU A 71 11.34 -13.89 0.79
CA LEU A 71 10.71 -14.46 -0.40
C LEU A 71 10.00 -13.40 -1.23
N ASP A 72 9.44 -12.38 -0.58
CA ASP A 72 8.62 -11.35 -1.22
C ASP A 72 9.45 -10.23 -1.87
N LEU A 73 10.64 -9.94 -1.35
CA LEU A 73 11.52 -8.86 -1.84
C LEU A 73 11.74 -8.92 -3.37
N LEU A 74 12.22 -10.04 -3.89
CA LEU A 74 12.61 -10.15 -5.31
C LEU A 74 11.43 -10.26 -6.27
N ARG A 75 10.23 -10.63 -5.79
CA ARG A 75 9.02 -10.72 -6.61
C ARG A 75 8.19 -9.44 -6.63
N THR A 76 8.59 -8.40 -5.88
CA THR A 76 7.79 -7.18 -5.70
C THR A 76 7.75 -6.30 -6.95
N MET A 77 8.91 -5.99 -7.53
CA MET A 77 9.02 -5.19 -8.77
C MET A 77 10.20 -5.67 -9.61
N PRO A 78 10.16 -6.92 -10.12
CA PRO A 78 11.32 -7.54 -10.76
C PRO A 78 11.80 -6.79 -12.01
N ASN A 79 10.91 -6.05 -12.68
CA ASN A 79 11.22 -5.29 -13.89
C ASN A 79 11.73 -3.87 -13.61
N ASN A 80 11.80 -3.45 -12.34
CA ASN A 80 12.30 -2.12 -11.98
C ASN A 80 13.79 -2.19 -11.62
N ILE A 81 14.59 -1.31 -12.22
CA ILE A 81 16.06 -1.27 -12.06
C ILE A 81 16.48 -1.08 -10.59
N GLN A 82 15.69 -0.39 -9.78
CA GLN A 82 15.98 -0.21 -8.35
C GLN A 82 15.73 -1.47 -7.49
N PHE A 83 15.06 -2.49 -8.05
CA PHE A 83 14.60 -3.68 -7.34
C PHE A 83 14.97 -5.00 -8.05
N CYS A 84 15.75 -4.95 -9.12
CA CYS A 84 15.97 -6.09 -10.00
C CYS A 84 16.97 -7.13 -9.45
N ASP A 85 17.81 -6.77 -8.48
CA ASP A 85 18.77 -7.68 -7.85
C ASP A 85 18.70 -7.62 -6.31
N ARG A 86 19.11 -8.71 -5.66
CA ARG A 86 19.17 -8.79 -4.19
C ARG A 86 20.04 -7.70 -3.57
N ASN A 87 21.05 -7.24 -4.29
CA ASN A 87 21.96 -6.20 -3.82
C ASN A 87 21.50 -4.79 -4.23
N SER A 88 20.39 -4.65 -4.98
CA SER A 88 19.87 -3.34 -5.35
C SER A 88 19.46 -2.53 -4.13
N GLU A 89 19.71 -1.22 -4.18
CA GLU A 89 19.40 -0.29 -3.09
C GLU A 89 17.91 -0.33 -2.68
N GLY A 90 16.99 -0.48 -3.65
CA GLY A 90 15.56 -0.57 -3.37
C GLY A 90 15.18 -1.84 -2.59
N ILE A 91 15.82 -2.98 -2.86
CA ILE A 91 15.61 -4.22 -2.09
C ILE A 91 16.09 -4.06 -0.64
N GLN A 92 17.27 -3.48 -0.45
CA GLN A 92 17.81 -3.24 0.89
C GLN A 92 16.91 -2.28 1.69
N LYS A 93 16.50 -1.16 1.10
CA LYS A 93 15.57 -0.20 1.73
C LYS A 93 14.23 -0.85 2.06
N MET A 94 13.66 -1.62 1.15
CA MET A 94 12.39 -2.32 1.37
C MET A 94 12.50 -3.30 2.53
N GLN A 95 13.59 -4.07 2.58
CA GLN A 95 13.85 -5.00 3.68
C GLN A 95 13.95 -4.26 5.02
N SER A 96 14.71 -3.15 5.09
CA SER A 96 14.82 -2.35 6.31
C SER A 96 13.47 -1.81 6.78
N VAL A 97 12.64 -1.32 5.85
CA VAL A 97 11.29 -0.80 6.18
C VAL A 97 10.38 -1.90 6.72
N LEU A 98 10.33 -3.05 6.06
CA LEU A 98 9.47 -4.16 6.47
C LEU A 98 9.93 -4.76 7.81
N HIS A 99 11.23 -4.90 8.03
CA HIS A 99 11.77 -5.34 9.32
C HIS A 99 11.47 -4.33 10.44
N ALA A 100 11.68 -3.04 10.19
CA ALA A 100 11.36 -1.98 11.16
C ALA A 100 9.86 -1.99 11.50
N PHE A 101 8.99 -2.23 10.53
CA PHE A 101 7.55 -2.37 10.77
C PHE A 101 7.22 -3.57 11.67
N CYS A 102 7.84 -4.73 11.47
CA CYS A 102 7.64 -5.86 12.37
C CYS A 102 8.06 -5.56 13.82
N LEU A 103 9.09 -4.74 14.03
CA LEU A 103 9.49 -4.29 15.38
C LEU A 103 8.56 -3.21 15.93
N HIS A 104 8.00 -2.36 15.07
CA HIS A 104 7.03 -1.35 15.44
C HIS A 104 5.72 -1.96 15.95
N ASN A 105 5.22 -2.97 15.22
CA ASN A 105 3.98 -3.67 15.54
C ASN A 105 4.20 -5.21 15.53
N PRO A 106 4.76 -5.78 16.61
CA PRO A 106 5.08 -7.21 16.67
C PRO A 106 3.85 -8.13 16.69
N GLN A 107 2.69 -7.62 17.12
CA GLN A 107 1.45 -8.41 17.14
C GLN A 107 0.96 -8.73 15.73
N LEU A 108 1.09 -7.75 14.82
CA LEU A 108 0.76 -7.93 13.41
C LEU A 108 1.92 -8.56 12.64
N GLY A 109 3.13 -8.02 12.82
CA GLY A 109 4.32 -8.46 12.12
C GLY A 109 4.27 -8.09 10.64
N TYR A 110 4.38 -9.09 9.77
CA TYR A 110 4.34 -8.93 8.32
C TYR A 110 3.13 -9.64 7.72
N CYS A 111 2.31 -8.89 6.99
CA CYS A 111 1.24 -9.41 6.14
C CYS A 111 1.70 -9.41 4.67
N GLN A 112 1.47 -10.51 3.96
CA GLN A 112 1.77 -10.58 2.54
C GLN A 112 0.97 -9.52 1.76
N GLY A 113 1.65 -8.75 0.92
CA GLY A 113 1.07 -7.59 0.22
C GLY A 113 1.73 -6.27 0.65
N MET A 114 2.23 -6.19 1.89
CA MET A 114 2.93 -5.00 2.41
C MET A 114 4.20 -4.66 1.62
N ASN A 115 4.88 -5.66 1.06
CA ASN A 115 6.04 -5.47 0.18
C ASN A 115 5.73 -4.56 -1.02
N PHE A 116 4.55 -4.71 -1.64
CA PHE A 116 4.14 -3.88 -2.77
C PHE A 116 3.85 -2.44 -2.36
N LEU A 117 3.25 -2.24 -1.17
CA LEU A 117 3.00 -0.90 -0.61
C LEU A 117 4.32 -0.15 -0.39
N VAL A 118 5.28 -0.81 0.27
CA VAL A 118 6.60 -0.24 0.55
C VAL A 118 7.37 0.00 -0.74
N GLY A 119 7.41 -1.00 -1.63
CA GLY A 119 8.07 -0.91 -2.91
C GLY A 119 7.58 0.28 -3.73
N MET A 120 6.26 0.45 -3.87
CA MET A 120 5.67 1.57 -4.60
C MET A 120 6.05 2.92 -3.98
N MET A 121 6.03 3.04 -2.64
CA MET A 121 6.39 4.29 -1.98
C MET A 121 7.87 4.64 -2.14
N LEU A 122 8.77 3.65 -2.12
CA LEU A 122 10.21 3.86 -2.32
C LEU A 122 10.58 4.40 -3.71
N LEU A 123 9.66 4.39 -4.67
CA LEU A 123 9.85 5.09 -5.96
C LEU A 123 9.75 6.62 -5.84
N PHE A 124 9.13 7.13 -4.78
CA PHE A 124 8.78 8.55 -4.64
C PHE A 124 9.33 9.21 -3.37
N VAL A 125 9.66 8.42 -2.34
CA VAL A 125 10.10 8.91 -1.03
C VAL A 125 11.26 8.05 -0.47
N ASP A 126 11.90 8.53 0.59
CA ASP A 126 12.94 7.76 1.30
C ASP A 126 12.37 6.63 2.17
N ALA A 127 13.25 5.85 2.78
CA ALA A 127 12.87 4.69 3.58
C ALA A 127 12.08 5.06 4.85
N GLU A 128 12.41 6.16 5.51
CA GLU A 128 11.70 6.58 6.72
C GLU A 128 10.28 7.02 6.38
N ASP A 129 10.11 7.78 5.30
CA ASP A 129 8.81 8.19 4.81
C ASP A 129 7.97 6.99 4.31
N ALA A 130 8.59 6.01 3.64
CA ALA A 130 7.93 4.77 3.26
C ALA A 130 7.46 3.96 4.48
N PHE A 131 8.27 3.91 5.55
CA PHE A 131 7.89 3.31 6.82
C PHE A 131 6.67 3.99 7.44
N TRP A 132 6.66 5.32 7.56
CA TRP A 132 5.52 6.05 8.11
C TRP A 132 4.27 5.96 7.23
N CYS A 133 4.44 5.84 5.91
CA CYS A 133 3.34 5.57 5.00
C CYS A 133 2.72 4.20 5.26
N LEU A 134 3.54 3.15 5.43
CA LEU A 134 3.07 1.81 5.77
C LEU A 134 2.32 1.81 7.10
N VAL A 135 2.86 2.46 8.15
CA VAL A 135 2.17 2.62 9.44
C VAL A 135 0.82 3.31 9.28
N ALA A 136 0.75 4.38 8.47
CA ALA A 136 -0.51 5.07 8.22
C ALA A 136 -1.54 4.16 7.53
N ILE A 137 -1.13 3.38 6.53
CA ILE A 137 -2.00 2.43 5.84
C ILE A 137 -2.53 1.39 6.82
N VAL A 138 -1.62 0.70 7.51
CA VAL A 138 -1.97 -0.48 8.30
C VAL A 138 -2.73 -0.11 9.59
N GLU A 139 -2.40 1.03 10.22
CA GLU A 139 -2.93 1.35 11.56
C GLU A 139 -3.92 2.52 11.59
N ARG A 140 -4.00 3.33 10.53
CA ARG A 140 -4.84 4.55 10.52
C ARG A 140 -5.89 4.58 9.42
N TYR A 141 -5.60 4.03 8.24
CA TYR A 141 -6.54 4.01 7.12
C TYR A 141 -7.44 2.78 7.13
N PHE A 142 -6.94 1.65 7.61
CA PHE A 142 -7.67 0.40 7.69
C PHE A 142 -7.94 -0.01 9.15
N PRO A 143 -9.00 -0.80 9.40
CA PRO A 143 -9.22 -1.39 10.72
C PRO A 143 -8.09 -2.35 11.08
N SER A 144 -7.85 -2.54 12.38
CA SER A 144 -6.76 -3.43 12.87
C SER A 144 -6.89 -4.87 12.38
N SER A 145 -8.10 -5.32 12.01
CA SER A 145 -8.39 -6.65 11.48
C SER A 145 -8.15 -6.80 9.98
N TYR A 146 -7.66 -5.76 9.29
CA TYR A 146 -7.50 -5.81 7.83
C TYR A 146 -6.24 -6.57 7.40
N PHE A 147 -5.13 -6.36 8.12
CA PHE A 147 -3.83 -6.94 7.85
C PHE A 147 -3.38 -7.92 8.96
N ASP A 148 -4.27 -8.26 9.90
CA ASP A 148 -3.97 -9.25 10.94
C ASP A 148 -3.94 -10.68 10.37
N GLN A 149 -3.70 -11.68 11.21
CA GLN A 149 -3.62 -13.07 10.76
C GLN A 149 -4.96 -13.63 10.24
N ASN A 150 -6.08 -13.02 10.62
CA ASN A 150 -7.42 -13.48 10.25
C ASN A 150 -7.94 -12.78 9.00
N LEU A 151 -7.40 -11.60 8.66
CA LEU A 151 -7.74 -10.80 7.49
C LEU A 151 -9.25 -10.49 7.39
N ILE A 152 -9.94 -10.38 8.53
CA ILE A 152 -11.40 -10.22 8.57
C ILE A 152 -11.84 -8.94 7.85
N GLY A 153 -11.06 -7.85 7.97
CA GLY A 153 -11.34 -6.60 7.27
C GLY A 153 -11.26 -6.77 5.75
N ALA A 154 -10.22 -7.45 5.26
CA ALA A 154 -10.04 -7.69 3.83
C ALA A 154 -11.11 -8.66 3.28
N GLN A 155 -11.44 -9.72 4.02
CA GLN A 155 -12.52 -10.65 3.65
C GLN A 155 -13.88 -9.95 3.54
N ALA A 156 -14.18 -9.00 4.44
CA ALA A 156 -15.40 -8.21 4.34
C ALA A 156 -15.47 -7.39 3.04
N ASP A 157 -14.35 -6.79 2.61
CA ASP A 157 -14.27 -6.08 1.33
C ASP A 157 -14.44 -7.03 0.12
N GLN A 158 -13.97 -8.28 0.22
CA GLN A 158 -14.19 -9.28 -0.82
C GLN A 158 -15.67 -9.67 -0.94
N GLU A 159 -16.36 -9.85 0.18
CA GLU A 159 -17.81 -10.12 0.17
C GLU A 159 -18.58 -8.93 -0.40
N LEU A 160 -18.20 -7.70 -0.05
CA LEU A 160 -18.78 -6.50 -0.65
C LEU A 160 -18.54 -6.46 -2.17
N LEU A 161 -17.36 -6.86 -2.65
CA LEU A 161 -17.07 -6.95 -4.09
C LEU A 161 -18.00 -7.96 -4.78
N LYS A 162 -18.25 -9.12 -4.16
CA LYS A 162 -19.19 -10.12 -4.70
C LYS A 162 -20.60 -9.55 -4.78
N ASP A 163 -21.05 -8.83 -3.76
CA ASP A 163 -22.36 -8.18 -3.73
C ASP A 163 -22.49 -7.13 -4.84
N LEU A 164 -21.45 -6.30 -5.02
CA LEU A 164 -21.38 -5.32 -6.10
C LEU A 164 -21.39 -5.99 -7.46
N LEU A 165 -20.69 -7.11 -7.64
CA LEU A 165 -20.67 -7.85 -8.90
C LEU A 165 -22.05 -8.42 -9.22
N ARG A 166 -22.74 -9.02 -8.24
CA ARG A 166 -24.12 -9.50 -8.41
C ARG A 166 -25.08 -8.39 -8.82
N ASN A 167 -24.94 -7.22 -8.21
CA ASN A 167 -25.84 -6.09 -8.44
C ASN A 167 -25.55 -5.32 -9.72
N LYS A 168 -24.28 -5.13 -10.07
CA LYS A 168 -23.85 -4.27 -11.20
C LYS A 168 -23.53 -5.05 -12.47
N LEU A 169 -23.05 -6.29 -12.33
CA LEU A 169 -22.61 -7.14 -13.45
C LEU A 169 -23.18 -8.57 -13.30
N PRO A 170 -24.51 -8.73 -13.23
CA PRO A 170 -25.14 -10.02 -12.90
C PRO A 170 -24.79 -11.13 -13.88
N LYS A 171 -24.59 -10.82 -15.17
CA LYS A 171 -24.18 -11.79 -16.19
C LYS A 171 -22.80 -12.38 -15.89
N ILE A 172 -21.85 -11.55 -15.46
CA ILE A 172 -20.50 -12.00 -15.09
C ILE A 172 -20.57 -12.82 -13.81
N SER A 173 -21.30 -12.33 -12.81
CA SER A 173 -21.47 -13.07 -11.55
C SER A 173 -22.08 -14.46 -11.76
N ALA A 174 -23.11 -14.58 -12.60
CA ALA A 174 -23.74 -15.86 -12.91
C ALA A 174 -22.79 -16.78 -13.69
N HIS A 175 -21.98 -16.22 -14.59
CA HIS A 175 -21.00 -17.00 -15.34
C HIS A 175 -19.88 -17.55 -14.44
N LEU A 176 -19.32 -16.72 -13.54
CA LEU A 176 -18.32 -17.18 -12.58
C LEU A 176 -18.87 -18.27 -11.66
N ALA A 177 -20.11 -18.10 -11.18
CA ALA A 177 -20.78 -19.11 -10.36
C ALA A 177 -21.01 -20.43 -11.12
N ALA A 178 -21.39 -20.35 -12.41
CA ALA A 178 -21.57 -21.55 -13.25
C ALA A 178 -20.26 -22.31 -13.51
N LEU A 179 -19.11 -21.63 -13.40
CA LEU A 179 -17.78 -22.21 -13.52
C LEU A 179 -17.16 -22.62 -12.17
N ASP A 180 -17.91 -22.48 -11.07
CA ASP A 180 -17.43 -22.73 -9.70
C ASP A 180 -16.17 -21.90 -9.33
N ILE A 181 -16.08 -20.68 -9.86
CA ILE A 181 -14.97 -19.76 -9.60
C ILE A 181 -15.28 -18.93 -8.35
N GLU A 182 -14.58 -19.26 -7.27
CA GLU A 182 -14.67 -18.54 -6.00
C GLU A 182 -13.87 -17.22 -6.07
N LEU A 183 -14.56 -16.09 -6.24
CA LEU A 183 -13.93 -14.77 -6.42
C LEU A 183 -12.97 -14.40 -5.27
N SER A 184 -13.25 -14.87 -4.06
CA SER A 184 -12.38 -14.57 -2.92
C SER A 184 -10.98 -15.19 -3.04
N THR A 185 -10.80 -16.26 -3.82
CA THR A 185 -9.48 -16.88 -4.04
C THR A 185 -8.52 -16.01 -4.86
N VAL A 186 -9.07 -15.16 -5.74
CA VAL A 186 -8.29 -14.32 -6.66
C VAL A 186 -8.10 -12.92 -6.11
N THR A 187 -9.13 -12.39 -5.43
CA THR A 187 -9.23 -10.96 -5.15
C THR A 187 -8.60 -10.53 -3.83
N LEU A 188 -8.25 -11.46 -2.93
CA LEU A 188 -7.75 -11.11 -1.59
C LEU A 188 -6.47 -10.29 -1.70
N ASN A 189 -5.56 -10.75 -2.55
CA ASN A 189 -4.30 -10.09 -2.77
C ASN A 189 -4.47 -8.71 -3.44
N TRP A 190 -5.54 -8.49 -4.23
CA TRP A 190 -5.84 -7.17 -4.80
C TRP A 190 -6.09 -6.13 -3.69
N PHE A 191 -6.79 -6.52 -2.64
CA PHE A 191 -7.06 -5.64 -1.50
C PHE A 191 -5.81 -5.44 -0.63
N LEU A 192 -5.08 -6.52 -0.32
CA LEU A 192 -3.89 -6.44 0.53
C LEU A 192 -2.75 -5.64 -0.12
N SER A 193 -2.60 -5.70 -1.44
CA SER A 193 -1.60 -4.93 -2.20
C SER A 193 -2.10 -3.57 -2.66
N LEU A 194 -3.36 -3.20 -2.34
CA LEU A 194 -4.04 -2.02 -2.89
C LEU A 194 -3.94 -1.92 -4.42
N PHE A 195 -4.11 -3.07 -5.09
CA PHE A 195 -4.08 -3.28 -6.53
C PHE A 195 -2.72 -3.02 -7.20
N ILE A 196 -1.67 -2.71 -6.44
CA ILE A 196 -0.35 -2.33 -6.98
C ILE A 196 0.27 -3.46 -7.82
N ASP A 197 0.04 -4.71 -7.45
CA ASP A 197 0.60 -5.88 -8.15
C ASP A 197 -0.32 -6.45 -9.23
N SER A 198 -1.54 -5.94 -9.31
CA SER A 198 -2.61 -6.48 -10.16
C SER A 198 -2.98 -5.54 -11.30
N VAL A 199 -2.64 -4.25 -11.16
CA VAL A 199 -2.93 -3.20 -12.15
C VAL A 199 -1.61 -2.53 -12.55
N PRO A 200 -1.27 -2.47 -13.85
CA PRO A 200 -0.08 -1.75 -14.31
C PRO A 200 -0.06 -0.30 -13.79
N ILE A 201 1.10 0.20 -13.39
CA ILE A 201 1.26 1.57 -12.85
C ILE A 201 0.76 2.62 -13.87
N GLU A 202 0.84 2.30 -15.16
CA GLU A 202 0.33 3.10 -16.28
C GLU A 202 -1.20 3.16 -16.32
N ALA A 203 -1.93 2.15 -15.85
CA ALA A 203 -3.39 2.19 -15.80
C ALA A 203 -3.90 3.25 -14.81
N GLY A 204 -3.10 3.61 -13.79
CA GLY A 204 -3.34 4.81 -12.97
C GLY A 204 -3.30 6.12 -13.77
N LYS A 205 -2.57 6.17 -14.89
CA LYS A 205 -2.57 7.30 -15.85
C LYS A 205 -3.80 7.25 -16.77
N ALA A 206 -4.32 6.07 -17.09
CA ALA A 206 -5.52 5.91 -17.93
C ALA A 206 -6.80 6.39 -17.24
N PHE A 207 -6.95 6.13 -15.93
CA PHE A 207 -8.09 6.65 -15.14
C PHE A 207 -8.15 8.19 -15.11
N SER A 208 -7.00 8.88 -15.21
CA SER A 208 -6.98 10.36 -15.31
C SER A 208 -7.31 10.87 -16.72
N HIS A 209 -7.02 10.11 -17.77
CA HIS A 209 -7.27 10.54 -19.15
C HIS A 209 -8.71 10.23 -19.63
N GLN A 210 -9.30 9.10 -19.23
CA GLN A 210 -10.68 8.76 -19.65
C GLN A 210 -11.74 9.73 -19.12
N ARG A 211 -11.56 10.31 -17.92
CA ARG A 211 -12.51 11.31 -17.38
C ARG A 211 -12.39 12.71 -17.97
N GLN A 212 -11.27 13.05 -18.63
CA GLN A 212 -11.18 14.32 -19.35
C GLN A 212 -11.96 14.29 -20.67
N ALA A 213 -12.20 13.10 -21.24
CA ALA A 213 -13.05 12.95 -22.43
C ALA A 213 -14.55 13.04 -22.11
N GLU A 214 -14.99 12.58 -20.94
CA GLU A 214 -16.41 12.60 -20.53
C GLU A 214 -16.90 13.94 -19.94
N LEU A 215 -16.02 14.95 -19.81
CA LEU A 215 -16.37 16.30 -19.34
C LEU A 215 -16.36 17.35 -20.46
N VAL A 216 -16.24 16.91 -21.73
CA VAL A 216 -16.23 17.76 -22.94
C VAL A 216 -17.39 17.41 -23.89
N GLU A 217 -18.31 16.54 -23.48
CA GLU A 217 -19.66 16.38 -24.09
C GLU A 217 -20.73 16.75 -23.07
#